data_AF-S0FNM7-F1
#
_entry.id   AF-S0FNM7-F1
#
_cell.length_a   1.000
_cell.length_b   1.000
_cell.length_c   1.000
_cell.angle_alpha   90.00
_cell.angle_beta   90.00
_cell.angle_gamma   90.00
#
_symmetry.space_group_name_H-M   'P 1'
#
loop_
_entity.id
_entity.type
_entity.pdbx_description
1 polymer ?
#
loop_
_entity_poly.entity_id
_entity_poly.type
_entity_poly.pdbx_seq_one_letter_code
_entity_poly.pdbx_strand_id
1 'polypeptide(L)'
;MKTQLYIITGFLGSGKTTYINGLLDNLNLSDEKVVIIQCEQGESEIDNAFECNSNVHIIKWERTKKSVLKLIEDILKKYRPHSIIIEHNGTESTEKLLEDLQKPVIQKNCVIHNIVHTIDAQTFEVFIDNMGAILTEQIASSDVIVVNNSSDFTKSRLKAMEKLLKTVNPAAKIARTVGDTGSGAPEGNEGLYIEKQTKQLKLSDVAFFTFCMLVLCYLSISVLKAVNFELININLSRFQALNTIFISILIQAFPFILFGVIVSSVIQVLVSNETIVKLFPKKMGLGFVAAIFAGLLFPVCDCAVVPVAARLEKKGVPVPTVVAFMLAAPLMSPLSIASTFYAFPGQPSVAIYRVILGIIISVIVGLTFWIFPEEKQITLNRLAAVNCKCGYCNTGISNKPASKIEAVFKHAGSEFFEVGRFIIVGAFLSSLVQTFLPKDILLKIGGGAAASIIIMLLSAFVLSVCSTSDAFIARTFVNQFPMASVMGFMVLGPMIDIKNVLMLLGNFKKRFVAKLVFLIFSFTFIILSFFSIVFFGL
;
A
#
# COMPACT_ATOMS: atom_id res chain seq x y z
N MET A 1 38.78 21.98 12.44
CA MET A 1 38.11 21.07 11.48
C MET A 1 37.17 20.17 12.27
N LYS A 2 35.97 19.87 11.77
CA LYS A 2 35.07 18.93 12.46
C LYS A 2 35.43 17.49 12.10
N THR A 3 35.40 16.59 13.08
CA THR A 3 35.62 15.15 12.88
C THR A 3 34.47 14.55 12.06
N GLN A 4 34.79 13.73 11.06
CA GLN A 4 33.81 13.03 10.22
C GLN A 4 33.33 11.76 10.91
N LEU A 5 32.03 11.52 10.96
CA LEU A 5 31.44 10.29 11.51
C LEU A 5 30.91 9.40 10.38
N TYR A 6 31.40 8.17 10.33
CA TYR A 6 30.90 7.11 9.47
C TYR A 6 30.16 6.10 10.34
N ILE A 7 28.89 5.82 10.01
CA ILE A 7 28.07 4.87 10.79
C ILE A 7 27.79 3.66 9.92
N ILE A 8 28.25 2.49 10.33
CA ILE A 8 28.10 1.23 9.60
C ILE A 8 27.12 0.38 10.39
N THR A 9 25.97 0.10 9.77
CA THR A 9 24.87 -0.69 10.33
C THR A 9 24.64 -1.95 9.50
N GLY A 10 23.93 -2.93 10.04
CA GLY A 10 23.67 -4.20 9.37
C GLY A 10 23.68 -5.36 10.37
N PHE A 11 22.95 -6.44 10.07
CA PHE A 11 22.96 -7.63 10.92
C PHE A 11 24.33 -8.31 10.98
N LEU A 12 24.51 -9.21 11.96
CA LEU A 12 25.68 -10.07 12.03
C LEU A 12 25.83 -10.86 10.71
N GLY A 13 27.06 -10.96 10.21
CA GLY A 13 27.35 -11.61 8.93
C GLY A 13 27.00 -10.80 7.67
N SER A 14 26.44 -9.59 7.80
CA SER A 14 26.10 -8.76 6.62
C SER A 14 27.29 -8.11 5.91
N GLY A 15 28.51 -8.26 6.44
CA GLY A 15 29.75 -7.70 5.87
C GLY A 15 30.14 -6.30 6.36
N LYS A 16 29.70 -5.90 7.58
CA LYS A 16 30.08 -4.63 8.21
C LYS A 16 31.59 -4.44 8.30
N THR A 17 32.30 -5.39 8.89
CA THR A 17 33.76 -5.33 9.10
C THR A 17 34.52 -5.31 7.77
N THR A 18 34.09 -6.13 6.79
CA THR A 18 34.66 -6.13 5.43
C THR A 18 34.52 -4.77 4.76
N TYR A 19 33.36 -4.12 4.91
CA TYR A 19 33.17 -2.75 4.41
C TYR A 19 34.11 -1.74 5.11
N ILE A 20 34.34 -1.90 6.41
CA ILE A 20 35.27 -1.04 7.16
C ILE A 20 36.70 -1.22 6.65
N ASN A 21 37.18 -2.45 6.41
CA ASN A 21 38.53 -2.67 5.85
C ASN A 21 38.67 -2.00 4.47
N GLY A 22 37.70 -2.19 3.57
CA GLY A 22 37.72 -1.52 2.26
C GLY A 22 37.59 0.01 2.35
N LEU A 23 36.94 0.55 3.39
CA LEU A 23 36.92 1.99 3.65
C LEU A 23 38.32 2.48 4.09
N LEU A 24 39.01 1.74 4.95
CA LEU A 24 40.35 2.08 5.43
C LEU A 24 41.39 2.09 4.31
N ASP A 25 41.30 1.16 3.34
CA ASP A 25 42.16 1.14 2.15
C ASP A 25 42.07 2.43 1.31
N ASN A 26 40.91 3.08 1.31
CA ASN A 26 40.67 4.29 0.54
C ASN A 26 40.98 5.60 1.30
N LEU A 27 41.33 5.51 2.58
CA LEU A 27 41.69 6.68 3.40
C LEU A 27 43.19 6.94 3.36
N ASN A 28 43.57 8.22 3.42
CA ASN A 28 44.99 8.60 3.46
C ASN A 28 45.55 8.45 4.88
N LEU A 29 45.79 7.21 5.31
CA LEU A 29 46.22 6.87 6.67
C LEU A 29 47.64 7.36 7.03
N SER A 30 48.39 7.97 6.10
CA SER A 30 49.65 8.65 6.43
C SER A 30 49.44 9.91 7.25
N ASP A 31 48.35 10.65 6.96
CA ASP A 31 48.07 11.97 7.55
C ASP A 31 46.76 11.99 8.34
N GLU A 32 45.85 11.04 8.08
CA GLU A 32 44.55 10.97 8.73
C GLU A 32 44.54 9.99 9.90
N LYS A 33 44.32 10.53 11.10
CA LYS A 33 44.01 9.74 12.29
C LYS A 33 42.55 9.28 12.31
N VAL A 34 42.33 7.97 12.38
CA VAL A 34 41.02 7.31 12.36
C VAL A 34 40.80 6.54 13.66
N VAL A 35 39.61 6.66 14.24
CA VAL A 35 39.21 5.87 15.42
C VAL A 35 38.02 5.00 15.07
N ILE A 36 38.11 3.70 15.32
CA ILE A 36 37.07 2.71 15.03
C ILE A 36 36.43 2.28 16.34
N ILE A 37 35.11 2.40 16.44
CA ILE A 37 34.31 1.94 17.58
C ILE A 37 33.60 0.66 17.16
N GLN A 38 33.99 -0.48 17.72
CA GLN A 38 33.36 -1.76 17.45
C GLN A 38 32.36 -2.11 18.56
N CYS A 39 31.07 -2.12 18.25
CA CYS A 39 30.00 -2.44 19.20
C CYS A 39 29.59 -3.93 19.21
N GLU A 40 30.16 -4.73 18.32
CA GLU A 40 29.85 -6.15 18.11
C GLU A 40 31.16 -6.90 17.80
N GLN A 41 31.27 -8.16 18.21
CA GLN A 41 32.34 -9.06 17.75
C GLN A 41 31.76 -9.94 16.63
N GLY A 42 32.29 -9.78 15.42
CA GLY A 42 31.96 -10.61 14.26
C GLY A 42 32.98 -11.72 14.00
N GLU A 43 32.72 -12.55 13.00
CA GLU A 43 33.66 -13.60 12.53
C GLU A 43 34.86 -13.00 11.76
N SER A 44 34.63 -11.90 11.05
CA SER A 44 35.67 -11.12 10.37
C SER A 44 36.26 -10.07 11.31
N GLU A 45 37.59 -9.96 11.35
CA GLU A 45 38.31 -8.96 12.12
C GLU A 45 38.83 -7.81 11.22
N ILE A 46 39.19 -6.69 11.85
CA ILE A 46 39.88 -5.61 11.14
C ILE A 46 41.28 -6.12 10.76
N ASP A 47 41.73 -5.89 9.52
CA ASP A 47 42.99 -6.47 9.06
C ASP A 47 44.18 -6.03 9.93
N ASN A 48 45.07 -6.99 10.25
CA ASN A 48 46.25 -6.77 11.08
C ASN A 48 47.15 -5.62 10.58
N ALA A 49 47.14 -5.37 9.26
CA ALA A 49 47.88 -4.26 8.65
C ALA A 49 47.41 -2.89 9.17
N PHE A 50 46.10 -2.71 9.43
CA PHE A 50 45.55 -1.50 10.01
C PHE A 50 45.72 -1.46 11.52
N GLU A 51 45.66 -2.60 12.21
CA GLU A 51 45.93 -2.66 13.65
C GLU A 51 47.34 -2.19 14.01
N CYS A 52 48.32 -2.47 13.14
CA CYS A 52 49.71 -2.06 13.33
C CYS A 52 49.97 -0.59 12.93
N ASN A 53 48.99 0.10 12.32
CA ASN A 53 49.14 1.48 11.90
C ASN A 53 48.94 2.45 13.08
N SER A 54 49.93 3.31 13.36
CA SER A 54 49.89 4.26 14.47
C SER A 54 48.77 5.30 14.40
N ASN A 55 48.18 5.51 13.22
CA ASN A 55 47.09 6.44 12.97
C ASN A 55 45.69 5.79 13.06
N VAL A 56 45.60 4.47 13.23
CA VAL A 56 44.33 3.75 13.42
C VAL A 56 44.23 3.31 14.87
N HIS A 57 43.09 3.62 15.51
CA HIS A 57 42.84 3.22 16.89
C HIS A 57 41.51 2.49 17.00
N ILE A 58 41.55 1.22 17.40
CA ILE A 58 40.35 0.37 17.55
C ILE A 58 39.91 0.36 19.02
N ILE A 59 38.63 0.66 19.24
CA ILE A 59 38.01 0.67 20.55
C ILE A 59 36.86 -0.33 20.52
N LYS A 60 37.08 -1.49 21.13
CA LYS A 60 36.02 -2.48 21.39
C LYS A 60 35.15 -1.94 22.53
N TRP A 61 33.87 -1.74 22.26
CA TRP A 61 32.95 -1.09 23.20
C TRP A 61 31.65 -1.86 23.37
N GLU A 62 31.37 -2.28 24.59
CA GLU A 62 30.10 -2.89 24.97
C GLU A 62 29.16 -1.85 25.59
N ARG A 63 27.94 -1.78 25.06
CA ARG A 63 26.91 -0.79 25.42
C ARG A 63 26.46 -0.85 26.89
N THR A 64 26.79 -1.93 27.62
CA THR A 64 26.40 -2.16 29.01
C THR A 64 27.11 -1.25 30.03
N LYS A 65 28.17 -0.51 29.65
CA LYS A 65 29.05 0.19 30.60
C LYS A 65 28.95 1.73 30.64
N LYS A 66 28.61 2.44 29.54
CA LYS A 66 28.48 3.93 29.46
C LYS A 66 27.58 4.39 28.28
N SER A 67 27.25 5.69 28.15
CA SER A 67 26.61 6.28 26.95
C SER A 67 27.63 6.54 25.83
N VAL A 68 27.25 6.30 24.56
CA VAL A 68 28.09 6.55 23.37
C VAL A 68 28.59 8.00 23.33
N LEU A 69 27.79 8.95 23.79
CA LEU A 69 28.16 10.36 23.84
C LEU A 69 29.44 10.61 24.65
N LYS A 70 29.54 10.01 25.84
CA LYS A 70 30.76 10.15 26.68
C LYS A 70 31.98 9.53 26.00
N LEU A 71 31.79 8.39 25.34
CA LEU A 71 32.86 7.73 24.60
C LEU A 71 33.39 8.64 23.47
N ILE A 72 32.49 9.24 22.69
CA ILE A 72 32.89 10.16 21.60
C ILE A 72 33.60 11.39 22.18
N GLU A 73 33.11 11.97 23.27
CA GLU A 73 33.80 13.09 23.94
C GLU A 73 35.22 12.73 24.39
N ASP A 74 35.41 11.55 24.97
CA ASP A 74 36.71 11.06 25.41
C ASP A 74 37.65 10.83 24.21
N ILE A 75 37.13 10.29 23.11
CA ILE A 75 37.86 10.11 21.84
C ILE A 75 38.31 11.45 21.26
N LEU A 76 37.42 12.44 21.22
CA LEU A 76 37.73 13.77 20.69
C LEU A 76 38.83 14.46 21.51
N LYS A 77 38.82 14.30 22.84
CA LYS A 77 39.86 14.85 23.73
C LYS A 77 41.20 14.14 23.57
N LYS A 78 41.19 12.81 23.53
CA LYS A 78 42.40 11.98 23.55
C LYS A 78 43.11 11.89 22.20
N TYR A 79 42.35 11.60 21.14
CA TYR A 79 42.93 11.25 19.83
C TYR A 79 42.87 12.40 18.83
N ARG A 80 41.94 13.36 18.99
CA ARG A 80 41.64 14.42 18.00
C ARG A 80 41.57 13.87 16.57
N PRO A 81 40.71 12.87 16.30
CA PRO A 81 40.72 12.18 15.01
C PRO A 81 40.12 13.02 13.88
N HIS A 82 40.56 12.72 12.66
CA HIS A 82 39.95 13.22 11.43
C HIS A 82 38.61 12.54 11.19
N SER A 83 38.55 11.23 11.44
CA SER A 83 37.37 10.40 11.22
C SER A 83 37.12 9.44 12.37
N ILE A 84 35.86 9.22 12.73
CA ILE A 84 35.40 8.16 13.62
C ILE A 84 34.48 7.24 12.83
N ILE A 85 34.80 5.95 12.85
CA ILE A 85 34.01 4.88 12.22
C ILE A 85 33.29 4.14 13.34
N ILE A 86 31.96 4.06 13.28
CA ILE A 86 31.13 3.39 14.28
C ILE A 86 30.53 2.14 13.63
N GLU A 87 30.99 0.97 14.05
CA GLU A 87 30.36 -0.31 13.74
C GLU A 87 29.22 -0.57 14.73
N HIS A 88 28.00 -0.27 14.31
CA HIS A 88 26.81 -0.38 15.14
C HIS A 88 26.35 -1.84 15.29
N ASN A 89 25.80 -2.18 16.46
CA ASN A 89 25.29 -3.51 16.73
C ASN A 89 24.05 -3.80 15.86
N GLY A 90 24.12 -4.89 15.08
CA GLY A 90 23.08 -5.22 14.11
C GLY A 90 21.69 -5.46 14.71
N THR A 91 21.61 -5.84 15.98
CA THR A 91 20.34 -6.17 16.66
C THR A 91 19.74 -4.99 17.42
N GLU A 92 20.41 -3.84 17.44
CA GLU A 92 19.96 -2.66 18.17
C GLU A 92 19.44 -1.56 17.23
N SER A 93 18.48 -0.79 17.73
CA SER A 93 17.99 0.43 17.08
C SER A 93 19.11 1.48 16.94
N THR A 94 19.13 2.14 15.78
CA THR A 94 20.06 3.23 15.43
C THR A 94 19.52 4.59 15.90
N GLU A 95 18.22 4.71 16.19
CA GLU A 95 17.57 5.92 16.68
C GLU A 95 18.31 6.56 17.86
N LYS A 96 18.55 5.80 18.93
CA LYS A 96 19.25 6.31 20.12
C LYS A 96 20.69 6.76 19.83
N LEU A 97 21.38 6.10 18.89
CA LEU A 97 22.70 6.55 18.45
C LEU A 97 22.59 7.90 17.75
N LEU A 98 21.65 8.06 16.82
CA LEU A 98 21.44 9.30 16.09
C LEU A 98 20.97 10.43 17.01
N GLU A 99 20.10 10.16 17.98
CA GLU A 99 19.70 11.12 19.01
C GLU A 99 20.91 11.61 19.82
N ASP A 100 21.79 10.70 20.24
CA ASP A 100 23.02 11.06 20.97
C ASP A 100 23.96 11.91 20.09
N LEU A 101 24.07 11.60 18.80
CA LEU A 101 24.89 12.36 17.84
C LEU A 101 24.30 13.74 17.49
N GLN A 102 22.99 13.93 17.64
CA GLN A 102 22.33 15.20 17.43
C GLN A 102 22.49 16.18 18.61
N LYS A 103 23.05 15.76 19.74
CA LYS A 103 23.25 16.65 20.88
C LYS A 103 24.24 17.78 20.55
N PRO A 104 24.02 19.02 21.07
CA PRO A 104 24.82 20.18 20.70
C PRO A 104 26.33 20.02 20.90
N VAL A 105 26.74 19.26 21.92
CA VAL A 105 28.15 19.00 22.23
C VAL A 105 28.84 18.22 21.11
N ILE A 106 28.15 17.26 20.50
CA ILE A 106 28.65 16.46 19.38
C ILE A 106 28.58 17.27 18.09
N GLN A 107 27.44 17.92 17.79
CA GLN A 107 27.27 18.71 16.56
C GLN A 107 28.27 19.86 16.41
N LYS A 108 28.77 20.42 17.53
CA LYS A 108 29.82 21.45 17.51
C LYS A 108 31.15 20.92 16.96
N ASN A 109 31.48 19.66 17.23
CA ASN A 109 32.79 19.08 16.96
C ASN A 109 32.80 18.04 15.83
N CYS A 110 31.65 17.43 15.54
CA CYS A 110 31.52 16.33 14.58
C CYS A 110 30.49 16.65 13.48
N VAL A 111 30.61 15.96 12.35
CA VAL A 111 29.62 15.93 11.26
C VAL A 111 29.39 14.48 10.85
N ILE A 112 28.14 14.08 10.72
CA ILE A 112 27.80 12.77 10.13
C ILE A 112 28.09 12.85 8.63
N HIS A 113 29.06 12.06 8.18
CA HIS A 113 29.48 12.04 6.78
C HIS A 113 28.60 11.10 5.97
N ASN A 114 28.40 9.88 6.45
CA ASN A 114 27.63 8.86 5.73
C ASN A 114 27.12 7.77 6.69
N ILE A 115 25.87 7.34 6.50
CA ILE A 115 25.29 6.18 7.17
C ILE A 115 25.16 5.05 6.15
N VAL A 116 25.91 3.98 6.36
CA VAL A 116 25.97 2.81 5.47
C VAL A 116 25.25 1.65 6.13
N HIS A 117 24.39 0.97 5.38
CA HIS A 117 23.74 -0.25 5.81
C HIS A 117 24.18 -1.43 4.94
N THR A 118 24.85 -2.41 5.53
CA THR A 118 25.29 -3.62 4.84
C THR A 118 24.24 -4.73 4.96
N ILE A 119 24.01 -5.45 3.87
CA ILE A 119 23.04 -6.55 3.77
C ILE A 119 23.72 -7.72 3.07
N ASP A 120 23.52 -8.93 3.58
CA ASP A 120 23.81 -10.15 2.83
C ASP A 120 22.55 -10.58 2.03
N ALA A 121 22.69 -10.68 0.70
CA ALA A 121 21.59 -11.04 -0.19
C ALA A 121 20.98 -12.42 0.13
N GLN A 122 21.80 -13.39 0.57
CA GLN A 122 21.38 -14.76 0.89
C GLN A 122 20.44 -14.80 2.10
N THR A 123 20.71 -13.98 3.11
CA THR A 123 19.96 -13.98 4.38
C THR A 123 18.93 -12.86 4.47
N PHE A 124 18.93 -11.90 3.54
CA PHE A 124 18.04 -10.73 3.56
C PHE A 124 16.56 -11.08 3.67
N GLU A 125 16.07 -12.02 2.87
CA GLU A 125 14.65 -12.44 2.89
C GLU A 125 14.26 -13.02 4.26
N VAL A 126 15.15 -13.79 4.89
CA VAL A 126 14.92 -14.35 6.23
C VAL A 126 14.89 -13.25 7.29
N PHE A 127 15.80 -12.28 7.21
CA PHE A 127 15.88 -11.20 8.20
C PHE A 127 14.76 -10.17 8.06
N ILE A 128 14.31 -9.85 6.84
CA ILE A 128 13.21 -8.90 6.63
C ILE A 128 11.86 -9.47 7.08
N ASP A 129 11.68 -10.79 6.98
CA ASP A 129 10.48 -11.49 7.42
C ASP A 129 10.42 -11.66 8.94
N ASN A 130 11.55 -11.98 9.58
CA ASN A 130 11.59 -12.28 11.03
C ASN A 130 11.96 -11.08 11.91
N MET A 131 12.91 -10.25 11.47
CA MET A 131 13.45 -9.11 12.22
C MET A 131 13.23 -7.77 11.49
N GLY A 132 12.19 -7.73 10.67
CA GLY A 132 11.97 -6.63 9.76
C GLY A 132 11.80 -5.26 10.42
N ALA A 133 11.41 -5.16 11.70
CA ALA A 133 11.26 -3.86 12.37
C ALA A 133 12.62 -3.14 12.52
N ILE A 134 13.62 -3.83 13.09
CA ILE A 134 14.99 -3.32 13.28
C ILE A 134 15.64 -3.08 11.91
N LEU A 135 15.50 -4.04 10.99
CA LEU A 135 16.09 -3.94 9.66
C LEU A 135 15.54 -2.74 8.88
N THR A 136 14.22 -2.52 8.90
CA THR A 136 13.63 -1.38 8.20
C THR A 136 14.03 -0.04 8.78
N GLU A 137 14.24 0.05 10.09
CA GLU A 137 14.73 1.27 10.76
C GLU A 137 16.16 1.61 10.33
N GLN A 138 17.06 0.63 10.36
CA GLN A 138 18.45 0.80 9.93
C GLN A 138 18.53 1.15 8.44
N ILE A 139 17.72 0.50 7.59
CA ILE A 139 17.63 0.84 6.16
C ILE A 139 17.08 2.26 5.95
N ALA A 140 16.02 2.64 6.66
CA ALA A 140 15.38 3.95 6.52
C ALA A 140 16.29 5.12 6.92
N SER A 141 17.26 4.88 7.81
CA SER A 141 18.24 5.88 8.25
C SER A 141 19.52 5.91 7.42
N SER A 142 19.69 4.96 6.48
CA SER A 142 20.91 4.86 5.66
C SER A 142 20.91 5.80 4.45
N ASP A 143 22.09 6.31 4.12
CA ASP A 143 22.37 7.06 2.90
C ASP A 143 22.77 6.10 1.75
N VAL A 144 23.46 5.02 2.11
CA VAL A 144 23.92 3.97 1.18
C VAL A 144 23.59 2.59 1.74
N ILE A 145 23.06 1.73 0.89
CA ILE A 145 22.81 0.32 1.18
C ILE A 145 23.79 -0.51 0.33
N VAL A 146 24.62 -1.31 0.99
CA VAL A 146 25.60 -2.19 0.34
C VAL A 146 25.07 -3.63 0.39
N VAL A 147 24.88 -4.22 -0.78
CA VAL A 147 24.39 -5.60 -0.94
C VAL A 147 25.58 -6.52 -1.21
N ASN A 148 25.83 -7.41 -0.26
CA ASN A 148 26.87 -8.44 -0.31
C ASN A 148 26.33 -9.79 -0.77
N ASN A 149 27.24 -10.69 -1.18
CA ASN A 149 26.95 -12.07 -1.56
C ASN A 149 25.85 -12.22 -2.63
N SER A 150 25.88 -11.30 -3.62
CA SER A 150 24.84 -11.17 -4.64
C SER A 150 25.11 -11.92 -5.96
N SER A 151 26.28 -12.56 -6.08
CA SER A 151 26.77 -13.24 -7.30
C SER A 151 25.84 -14.34 -7.80
N ASP A 152 25.27 -15.13 -6.89
CA ASP A 152 24.46 -16.30 -7.24
C ASP A 152 22.98 -15.96 -7.50
N PHE A 153 22.62 -14.67 -7.42
CA PHE A 153 21.23 -14.24 -7.57
C PHE A 153 20.87 -13.90 -9.02
N THR A 154 19.71 -14.41 -9.46
CA THR A 154 19.14 -14.01 -10.75
C THR A 154 18.81 -12.52 -10.79
N LYS A 155 18.95 -11.89 -11.97
CA LYS A 155 18.63 -10.47 -12.19
C LYS A 155 17.21 -10.10 -11.71
N SER A 156 16.25 -11.01 -11.85
CA SER A 156 14.87 -10.81 -11.37
C SER A 156 14.77 -10.75 -9.84
N ARG A 157 15.51 -11.60 -9.13
CA ARG A 157 15.50 -11.65 -7.66
C ARG A 157 16.19 -10.43 -7.07
N LEU A 158 17.33 -10.02 -7.64
CA LEU A 158 18.00 -8.77 -7.27
C LEU A 158 17.09 -7.55 -7.47
N LYS A 159 16.40 -7.46 -8.61
CA LYS A 159 15.46 -6.36 -8.88
C LYS A 159 14.28 -6.34 -7.91
N ALA A 160 13.82 -7.50 -7.45
CA ALA A 160 12.78 -7.59 -6.42
C ALA A 160 13.28 -7.11 -5.06
N MET A 161 14.50 -7.52 -4.66
CA MET A 161 15.16 -7.06 -3.44
C MET A 161 15.38 -5.55 -3.43
N GLU A 162 15.94 -5.00 -4.51
CA GLU A 162 16.13 -3.55 -4.65
C GLU A 162 14.82 -2.77 -4.58
N LYS A 163 13.75 -3.31 -5.17
CA LYS A 163 12.42 -2.71 -5.07
C LYS A 163 11.93 -2.69 -3.63
N LEU A 164 12.20 -3.75 -2.85
CA LEU A 164 11.86 -3.79 -1.43
C LEU A 164 12.67 -2.75 -0.65
N LEU A 165 13.99 -2.69 -0.85
CA LEU A 165 14.88 -1.69 -0.23
C LEU A 165 14.42 -0.26 -0.54
N LYS A 166 14.09 0.03 -1.81
CA LYS A 166 13.57 1.34 -2.25
C LYS A 166 12.16 1.65 -1.73
N THR A 167 11.39 0.65 -1.34
CA THR A 167 10.10 0.86 -0.67
C THR A 167 10.31 1.35 0.76
N VAL A 168 11.38 0.88 1.42
CA VAL A 168 11.75 1.30 2.78
C VAL A 168 12.48 2.65 2.76
N ASN A 169 13.47 2.81 1.89
CA ASN A 169 14.24 4.04 1.73
C ASN A 169 14.40 4.42 0.25
N PRO A 170 13.53 5.30 -0.28
CA PRO A 170 13.62 5.75 -1.67
C PRO A 170 14.89 6.54 -1.99
N ALA A 171 15.46 7.24 -0.99
CA ALA A 171 16.58 8.17 -1.14
C ALA A 171 17.95 7.47 -1.13
N ALA A 172 18.10 6.37 -0.39
CA ALA A 172 19.37 5.66 -0.27
C ALA A 172 19.93 5.18 -1.61
N LYS A 173 21.22 5.34 -1.84
CA LYS A 173 21.92 4.71 -2.97
C LYS A 173 22.09 3.23 -2.69
N ILE A 174 21.93 2.38 -3.70
CA ILE A 174 22.17 0.94 -3.56
C ILE A 174 23.45 0.61 -4.32
N ALA A 175 24.39 -0.02 -3.64
CA ALA A 175 25.63 -0.53 -4.20
C ALA A 175 25.70 -2.05 -3.98
N ARG A 176 26.45 -2.76 -4.83
CA ARG A 176 26.63 -4.21 -4.72
C ARG A 176 28.12 -4.53 -4.68
N THR A 177 28.51 -5.53 -3.90
CA THR A 177 29.87 -6.09 -3.96
C THR A 177 29.91 -7.29 -4.92
N VAL A 178 31.02 -7.42 -5.63
CA VAL A 178 31.32 -8.53 -6.55
C VAL A 178 32.37 -9.40 -5.86
N GLY A 179 32.16 -10.71 -5.80
CA GLY A 179 33.01 -11.62 -5.02
C GLY A 179 34.31 -12.05 -5.74
N ASP A 180 35.42 -11.86 -5.03
CA ASP A 180 36.58 -12.74 -4.81
C ASP A 180 36.90 -13.82 -5.87
N THR A 181 37.92 -13.57 -6.69
CA THR A 181 38.76 -14.65 -7.26
C THR A 181 40.07 -14.67 -6.49
N GLY A 182 40.29 -15.72 -5.69
CA GLY A 182 41.48 -15.84 -4.86
C GLY A 182 42.79 -15.73 -5.65
N SER A 183 43.52 -14.64 -5.43
CA SER A 183 44.97 -14.49 -5.58
C SER A 183 45.33 -13.06 -5.22
N GLY A 184 46.41 -12.87 -4.45
CA GLY A 184 46.73 -11.63 -3.76
C GLY A 184 46.83 -10.36 -4.60
N ALA A 185 46.70 -9.24 -3.85
CA ALA A 185 46.90 -7.85 -4.25
C ALA A 185 45.99 -7.33 -5.36
N PRO A 186 45.19 -6.26 -5.10
CA PRO A 186 44.46 -5.58 -6.15
C PRO A 186 45.42 -4.71 -6.95
N GLU A 187 46.07 -5.30 -7.97
CA GLU A 187 46.56 -4.51 -9.09
C GLU A 187 45.36 -4.00 -9.90
N GLY A 188 45.00 -2.75 -9.65
CA GLY A 188 44.24 -1.92 -10.59
C GLY A 188 42.72 -1.86 -10.35
N ASN A 189 42.29 -0.81 -9.63
CA ASN A 189 40.97 -0.19 -9.78
C ASN A 189 39.73 -1.11 -9.66
N GLU A 190 39.64 -1.94 -8.61
CA GLU A 190 38.37 -2.55 -8.22
C GLU A 190 37.56 -1.59 -7.33
N GLY A 191 36.96 -0.60 -7.96
CA GLY A 191 36.05 0.32 -7.31
C GLY A 191 34.69 -0.31 -7.03
N LEU A 192 34.10 0.05 -5.88
CA LEU A 192 32.67 0.01 -5.61
C LEU A 192 31.89 0.48 -6.86
N TYR A 193 31.27 -0.46 -7.59
CA TYR A 193 30.38 -0.12 -8.70
C TYR A 193 29.10 0.48 -8.13
N ILE A 194 29.07 1.81 -7.98
CA ILE A 194 27.81 2.55 -7.94
C ILE A 194 27.26 2.46 -9.36
N GLU A 195 26.28 1.57 -9.58
CA GLU A 195 25.49 1.58 -10.80
C GLU A 195 24.91 3.00 -10.92
N LYS A 196 25.47 3.81 -11.82
CA LYS A 196 24.99 5.15 -12.13
C LYS A 196 23.60 4.94 -12.71
N GLN A 197 22.58 4.98 -11.85
CA GLN A 197 21.21 5.15 -12.29
C GLN A 197 21.16 6.53 -12.92
N THR A 198 21.37 6.58 -14.24
CA THR A 198 20.87 7.65 -15.08
C THR A 198 19.47 7.93 -14.59
N LYS A 199 19.21 9.18 -14.20
CA LYS A 199 17.90 9.68 -13.79
C LYS A 199 16.97 9.56 -15.00
N GLN A 200 16.57 8.34 -15.32
CA GLN A 200 15.49 8.07 -16.25
C GLN A 200 14.29 8.68 -15.56
N LEU A 201 13.79 9.78 -16.14
CA LEU A 201 12.46 10.28 -15.81
C LEU A 201 11.55 9.05 -15.77
N LYS A 202 11.06 8.70 -14.58
CA LYS A 202 10.19 7.53 -14.48
C LYS A 202 8.99 7.82 -15.35
N LEU A 203 8.51 6.82 -16.08
CA LEU A 203 7.30 6.96 -16.89
C LEU A 203 6.12 7.49 -16.05
N SER A 204 6.12 7.21 -14.73
CA SER A 204 5.18 7.78 -13.76
C SER A 204 5.33 9.30 -13.56
N ASP A 205 6.56 9.81 -13.57
CA ASP A 205 6.85 11.23 -13.36
C ASP A 205 6.51 12.00 -14.65
N VAL A 206 6.86 11.45 -15.82
CA VAL A 206 6.41 11.97 -17.12
C VAL A 206 4.89 11.96 -17.20
N ALA A 207 4.23 10.87 -16.82
CA ALA A 207 2.77 10.77 -16.83
C ALA A 207 2.14 11.77 -15.86
N PHE A 208 2.73 11.99 -14.69
CA PHE A 208 2.26 12.98 -13.72
C PHE A 208 2.41 14.41 -14.25
N PHE A 209 3.58 14.78 -14.79
CA PHE A 209 3.79 16.09 -15.40
C PHE A 209 2.89 16.32 -16.62
N THR A 210 2.70 15.29 -17.44
CA THR A 210 1.78 15.32 -18.59
C THR A 210 0.34 15.50 -18.13
N PHE A 211 -0.07 14.79 -17.07
CA PHE A 211 -1.38 14.95 -16.46
C PHE A 211 -1.58 16.36 -15.89
N CYS A 212 -0.62 16.90 -15.14
CA CYS A 212 -0.67 18.27 -14.63
C CYS A 212 -0.75 19.30 -15.76
N MET A 213 -0.01 19.12 -16.85
CA MET A 213 -0.09 19.98 -18.04
C MET A 213 -1.47 19.89 -18.72
N LEU A 214 -2.05 18.69 -18.86
CA LEU A 214 -3.39 18.51 -19.42
C LEU A 214 -4.46 19.17 -18.54
N VAL A 215 -4.34 19.08 -17.21
CA VAL A 215 -5.23 19.75 -16.25
C VAL A 215 -5.11 21.27 -16.33
N LEU A 216 -3.89 21.81 -16.39
CA LEU A 216 -3.65 23.24 -16.58
C LEU A 216 -4.21 23.73 -17.92
N CYS A 217 -4.02 22.96 -18.99
CA CYS A 217 -4.57 23.29 -20.30
C CYS A 217 -6.11 23.28 -20.28
N TYR A 218 -6.73 22.32 -19.59
CA TYR A 218 -8.19 22.26 -19.41
C TYR A 218 -8.75 23.45 -18.59
N LEU A 219 -8.07 23.82 -17.50
CA LEU A 219 -8.44 24.99 -16.71
C LEU A 219 -8.34 26.27 -17.56
N SER A 220 -7.28 26.38 -18.35
CA SER A 220 -7.06 27.52 -19.26
C SER A 220 -8.15 27.62 -20.32
N ILE A 221 -8.52 26.50 -20.97
CA ILE A 221 -9.59 26.45 -21.98
C ILE A 221 -10.97 26.74 -21.35
N SER A 222 -11.22 26.23 -20.14
CA SER A 222 -12.47 26.50 -19.41
C SER A 222 -12.62 27.98 -19.05
N VAL A 223 -11.52 28.64 -18.64
CA VAL A 223 -11.48 30.10 -18.37
C VAL A 223 -11.69 30.88 -19.67
N LEU A 224 -11.02 30.52 -20.77
CA LEU A 224 -11.18 31.18 -22.06
C LEU A 224 -12.62 31.10 -22.59
N LYS A 225 -13.31 29.97 -22.37
CA LYS A 225 -14.73 29.81 -22.72
C LYS A 225 -15.65 30.64 -21.83
N ALA A 226 -15.35 30.76 -20.54
CA ALA A 226 -16.11 31.59 -19.59
C ALA A 226 -15.99 33.10 -19.90
N VAL A 227 -14.90 33.52 -20.55
CA VAL A 227 -14.65 34.91 -20.96
C VAL A 227 -15.24 35.22 -22.36
N ASN A 228 -16.08 34.34 -22.93
CA ASN A 228 -16.73 34.53 -24.25
C ASN A 228 -15.74 34.82 -25.39
N PHE A 229 -14.55 34.22 -25.36
CA PHE A 229 -13.56 34.39 -26.43
C PHE A 229 -13.91 33.46 -27.62
N GLU A 230 -14.61 33.99 -28.63
CA GLU A 230 -15.17 33.27 -29.80
C GLU A 230 -14.14 32.72 -30.82
N LEU A 231 -12.85 32.59 -30.49
CA LEU A 231 -11.81 32.31 -31.48
C LEU A 231 -11.60 30.83 -31.83
N ILE A 232 -12.24 29.87 -31.13
CA ILE A 232 -12.03 28.44 -31.34
C ILE A 232 -13.33 27.64 -31.20
N ASN A 233 -13.97 27.30 -32.33
CA ASN A 233 -15.21 26.51 -32.37
C ASN A 233 -14.90 24.99 -32.39
N ILE A 234 -14.11 24.49 -31.43
CA ILE A 234 -13.87 23.04 -31.28
C ILE A 234 -15.02 22.45 -30.47
N ASN A 235 -15.65 21.39 -30.99
CA ASN A 235 -16.70 20.64 -30.29
C ASN A 235 -16.10 19.84 -29.11
N LEU A 236 -15.88 20.53 -27.98
CA LEU A 236 -15.39 19.96 -26.73
C LEU A 236 -16.47 19.23 -25.92
N SER A 237 -17.71 19.09 -26.42
CA SER A 237 -18.85 18.58 -25.64
C SER A 237 -18.56 17.21 -24.99
N ARG A 238 -17.97 16.27 -25.74
CA ARG A 238 -17.60 14.94 -25.22
C ARG A 238 -16.47 15.00 -24.20
N PHE A 239 -15.47 15.87 -24.42
CA PHE A 239 -14.39 16.05 -23.48
C PHE A 239 -14.86 16.72 -22.18
N GLN A 240 -15.77 17.69 -22.29
CA GLN A 240 -16.44 18.30 -21.14
C GLN A 240 -17.26 17.26 -20.36
N ALA A 241 -18.05 16.43 -21.05
CA ALA A 241 -18.78 15.33 -20.42
C ALA A 241 -17.84 14.36 -19.69
N LEU A 242 -16.73 13.96 -20.33
CA LEU A 242 -15.72 13.09 -19.72
C LEU A 242 -15.15 13.70 -18.44
N ASN A 243 -14.75 14.97 -18.48
CA ASN A 243 -14.18 15.66 -17.32
C ASN A 243 -15.21 15.85 -16.21
N THR A 244 -16.45 16.19 -16.54
CA THR A 244 -17.54 16.33 -15.56
C THR A 244 -17.80 14.99 -14.86
N ILE A 245 -17.93 13.89 -15.62
CA ILE A 245 -18.14 12.55 -15.05
C ILE A 245 -16.94 12.14 -14.18
N PHE A 246 -15.73 12.35 -14.68
CA PHE A 246 -14.50 12.01 -13.95
C PHE A 246 -14.38 12.77 -12.62
N ILE A 247 -14.52 14.10 -12.64
CA ILE A 247 -14.44 14.95 -11.45
C ILE A 247 -15.57 14.61 -10.47
N SER A 248 -16.78 14.35 -10.98
CA SER A 248 -17.92 13.94 -10.16
C SER A 248 -17.64 12.65 -9.40
N ILE A 249 -17.11 11.62 -10.07
CA ILE A 249 -16.72 10.35 -9.43
C ILE A 249 -15.67 10.60 -8.35
N LEU A 250 -14.66 11.43 -8.61
CA LEU A 250 -13.59 11.71 -7.64
C LEU A 250 -14.08 12.48 -6.42
N ILE A 251 -14.84 13.57 -6.62
CA ILE A 251 -15.41 14.38 -5.53
C ILE A 251 -16.31 13.51 -4.66
N GLN A 252 -17.10 12.63 -5.28
CA GLN A 252 -17.98 11.73 -4.56
C GLN A 252 -17.21 10.64 -3.80
N ALA A 253 -16.19 10.02 -4.41
CA ALA A 253 -15.45 8.93 -3.79
C ALA A 253 -14.56 9.40 -2.62
N PHE A 254 -14.00 10.61 -2.71
CA PHE A 254 -13.08 11.17 -1.73
C PHE A 254 -13.57 11.07 -0.26
N PRO A 255 -14.75 11.60 0.12
CA PRO A 255 -15.21 11.55 1.52
C PRO A 255 -15.39 10.13 2.04
N PHE A 256 -15.88 9.20 1.20
CA PHE A 256 -16.09 7.83 1.62
C PHE A 256 -14.80 7.05 1.74
N ILE A 257 -13.86 7.21 0.80
CA ILE A 257 -12.54 6.60 0.89
C ILE A 257 -11.84 7.09 2.15
N LEU A 258 -11.85 8.41 2.40
CA LEU A 258 -11.25 8.99 3.60
C LEU A 258 -11.86 8.39 4.87
N PHE A 259 -13.18 8.26 4.93
CA PHE A 259 -13.85 7.60 6.04
C PHE A 259 -13.44 6.12 6.17
N GLY A 260 -13.41 5.37 5.06
CA GLY A 260 -13.03 3.96 5.01
C GLY A 260 -11.61 3.71 5.51
N VAL A 261 -10.64 4.53 5.11
CA VAL A 261 -9.25 4.39 5.56
C VAL A 261 -9.06 4.80 7.02
N ILE A 262 -9.83 5.78 7.51
CA ILE A 262 -9.84 6.13 8.94
C ILE A 262 -10.42 4.98 9.76
N VAL A 263 -11.57 4.44 9.37
CA VAL A 263 -12.19 3.29 10.04
C VAL A 263 -11.27 2.07 9.99
N SER A 264 -10.68 1.78 8.84
CA SER A 264 -9.67 0.74 8.64
C SER A 264 -8.48 0.92 9.60
N SER A 265 -7.95 2.14 9.73
CA SER A 265 -6.82 2.46 10.61
C SER A 265 -7.18 2.39 12.09
N VAL A 266 -8.40 2.84 12.46
CA VAL A 266 -8.95 2.68 13.81
C VAL A 266 -9.11 1.20 14.16
N ILE A 267 -9.68 0.40 13.26
CA ILE A 267 -9.79 -1.05 13.43
C ILE A 267 -8.40 -1.61 13.64
N GLN A 268 -7.40 -1.21 12.85
CA GLN A 268 -6.04 -1.70 12.96
C GLN A 268 -5.38 -1.36 14.31
N VAL A 269 -5.40 -0.08 14.72
CA VAL A 269 -4.65 0.45 15.86
C VAL A 269 -5.37 0.26 17.20
N LEU A 270 -6.69 0.41 17.24
CA LEU A 270 -7.46 0.45 18.49
C LEU A 270 -8.18 -0.86 18.80
N VAL A 271 -8.52 -1.67 17.80
CA VAL A 271 -9.31 -2.90 18.02
C VAL A 271 -8.39 -4.10 18.16
N SER A 272 -8.42 -4.82 19.28
CA SER A 272 -7.62 -6.05 19.44
C SER A 272 -8.17 -7.19 18.57
N ASN A 273 -7.33 -8.18 18.27
CA ASN A 273 -7.76 -9.39 17.56
C ASN A 273 -8.88 -10.13 18.33
N GLU A 274 -8.86 -10.09 19.67
CA GLU A 274 -9.88 -10.68 20.52
C GLU A 274 -11.25 -10.01 20.36
N THR A 275 -11.29 -8.68 20.27
CA THR A 275 -12.55 -7.93 20.04
C THR A 275 -13.12 -8.23 18.65
N ILE A 276 -12.27 -8.38 17.64
CA ILE A 276 -12.71 -8.80 16.30
C ILE A 276 -13.27 -10.23 16.31
N VAL A 277 -12.65 -11.17 17.03
CA VAL A 277 -13.17 -12.56 17.14
C VAL A 277 -14.49 -12.61 17.92
N LYS A 278 -14.71 -11.69 18.88
CA LYS A 278 -16.00 -11.54 19.56
C LYS A 278 -17.07 -10.96 18.63
N LEU A 279 -16.72 -9.96 17.82
CA LEU A 279 -17.65 -9.31 16.89
C LEU A 279 -17.97 -10.19 15.68
N PHE A 280 -16.99 -10.95 15.18
CA PHE A 280 -17.09 -11.90 14.07
C PHE A 280 -16.73 -13.30 14.56
N PRO A 281 -17.70 -14.04 15.13
CA PRO A 281 -17.45 -15.37 15.67
C PRO A 281 -16.95 -16.33 14.60
N LYS A 282 -16.02 -17.22 14.98
CA LYS A 282 -15.52 -18.29 14.09
C LYS A 282 -16.60 -19.29 13.68
N LYS A 283 -17.71 -19.38 14.44
CA LYS A 283 -18.85 -20.24 14.09
C LYS A 283 -19.56 -19.67 12.86
N MET A 284 -19.64 -20.47 11.80
CA MET A 284 -20.12 -20.07 10.48
C MET A 284 -21.42 -19.25 10.52
N GLY A 285 -22.51 -19.79 11.07
CA GLY A 285 -23.82 -19.11 11.07
C GLY A 285 -23.79 -17.75 11.78
N LEU A 286 -23.15 -17.68 12.94
CA LEU A 286 -23.01 -16.43 13.70
C LEU A 286 -22.11 -15.42 12.98
N GLY A 287 -21.06 -15.87 12.30
CA GLY A 287 -20.17 -15.02 11.50
C GLY A 287 -20.90 -14.34 10.34
N PHE A 288 -21.71 -15.09 9.58
CA PHE A 288 -22.51 -14.52 8.48
C PHE A 288 -23.55 -13.53 8.98
N VAL A 289 -24.26 -13.85 10.07
CA VAL A 289 -25.22 -12.93 10.69
C VAL A 289 -24.51 -11.65 11.13
N ALA A 290 -23.37 -11.77 11.82
CA ALA A 290 -22.56 -10.61 12.21
C ALA A 290 -22.11 -9.78 11.01
N ALA A 291 -21.71 -10.41 9.89
CA ALA A 291 -21.31 -9.72 8.67
C ALA A 291 -22.45 -8.93 8.01
N ILE A 292 -23.65 -9.51 7.93
CA ILE A 292 -24.82 -8.83 7.36
C ILE A 292 -25.23 -7.64 8.23
N PHE A 293 -25.31 -7.84 9.55
CA PHE A 293 -25.66 -6.75 10.49
C PHE A 293 -24.58 -5.68 10.58
N ALA A 294 -23.31 -6.04 10.47
CA ALA A 294 -22.22 -5.07 10.35
C ALA A 294 -22.43 -4.17 9.12
N GLY A 295 -22.90 -4.71 8.00
CA GLY A 295 -23.24 -3.91 6.82
C GLY A 295 -24.31 -2.82 7.06
N LEU A 296 -25.23 -3.04 8.01
CA LEU A 296 -26.22 -2.05 8.41
C LEU A 296 -25.63 -0.99 9.36
N LEU A 297 -24.78 -1.42 10.30
CA LEU A 297 -24.18 -0.56 11.32
C LEU A 297 -23.01 0.29 10.81
N PHE A 298 -22.31 -0.19 9.78
CA PHE A 298 -21.20 0.50 9.15
C PHE A 298 -21.68 1.06 7.80
N PRO A 299 -22.13 2.33 7.73
CA PRO A 299 -22.60 2.97 6.49
C PRO A 299 -21.40 3.30 5.58
N VAL A 300 -20.75 2.25 5.11
CA VAL A 300 -19.52 2.29 4.32
C VAL A 300 -19.94 2.08 2.87
N CYS A 301 -19.51 2.98 1.99
CA CYS A 301 -19.80 2.83 0.56
C CYS A 301 -18.97 1.69 -0.05
N ASP A 302 -19.33 1.29 -1.26
CA ASP A 302 -18.61 0.34 -2.13
C ASP A 302 -17.08 0.58 -2.22
N CYS A 303 -16.63 1.83 -2.27
CA CYS A 303 -15.20 2.17 -2.27
C CYS A 303 -14.52 1.97 -0.90
N ALA A 304 -15.27 2.18 0.18
CA ALA A 304 -14.71 2.20 1.53
C ALA A 304 -14.70 0.80 2.19
N VAL A 305 -15.51 -0.13 1.68
CA VAL A 305 -15.63 -1.49 2.23
C VAL A 305 -14.39 -2.33 1.96
N VAL A 306 -13.70 -2.10 0.84
CA VAL A 306 -12.55 -2.93 0.42
C VAL A 306 -11.34 -2.80 1.34
N PRO A 307 -10.89 -1.59 1.74
CA PRO A 307 -9.87 -1.43 2.78
C PRO A 307 -10.25 -2.09 4.11
N VAL A 308 -11.50 -1.88 4.56
CA VAL A 308 -12.01 -2.46 5.81
C VAL A 308 -12.03 -3.99 5.76
N ALA A 309 -12.54 -4.58 4.67
CA ALA A 309 -12.58 -6.02 4.45
C ALA A 309 -11.17 -6.64 4.44
N ALA A 310 -10.20 -5.99 3.78
CA ALA A 310 -8.81 -6.43 3.78
C ALA A 310 -8.19 -6.41 5.19
N ARG A 311 -8.58 -5.46 6.07
CA ARG A 311 -8.15 -5.46 7.48
C ARG A 311 -8.82 -6.55 8.31
N LEU A 312 -10.12 -6.79 8.12
CA LEU A 312 -10.83 -7.85 8.83
C LEU A 312 -10.21 -9.23 8.54
N GLU A 313 -9.88 -9.51 7.27
CA GLU A 313 -9.19 -10.75 6.88
C GLU A 313 -7.83 -10.89 7.59
N LYS A 314 -7.02 -9.82 7.59
CA LYS A 314 -5.72 -9.79 8.29
C LYS A 314 -5.82 -9.99 9.81
N LYS A 315 -6.94 -9.59 10.42
CA LYS A 315 -7.23 -9.84 11.85
C LYS A 315 -7.78 -11.23 12.13
N GLY A 316 -7.83 -12.10 11.12
CA GLY A 316 -8.21 -13.50 11.25
C GLY A 316 -9.72 -13.75 11.12
N VAL A 317 -10.48 -12.79 10.58
CA VAL A 317 -11.89 -13.05 10.20
C VAL A 317 -11.89 -14.02 9.02
N PRO A 318 -12.68 -15.12 9.07
CA PRO A 318 -12.73 -16.09 7.98
C PRO A 318 -13.09 -15.44 6.64
N VAL A 319 -12.39 -15.81 5.56
CA VAL A 319 -12.62 -15.30 4.19
C VAL A 319 -14.11 -15.34 3.77
N PRO A 320 -14.88 -16.42 4.00
CA PRO A 320 -16.31 -16.46 3.69
C PRO A 320 -17.10 -15.31 4.32
N THR A 321 -16.81 -15.00 5.59
CA THR A 321 -17.45 -13.93 6.36
C THR A 321 -17.04 -12.56 5.85
N VAL A 322 -15.77 -12.38 5.50
CA VAL A 322 -15.26 -11.13 4.89
C VAL A 322 -15.92 -10.86 3.55
N VAL A 323 -16.07 -11.88 2.70
CA VAL A 323 -16.76 -11.77 1.41
C VAL A 323 -18.23 -11.42 1.61
N ALA A 324 -18.91 -12.09 2.54
CA ALA A 324 -20.31 -11.80 2.84
C ALA A 324 -20.50 -10.35 3.32
N PHE A 325 -19.63 -9.86 4.22
CA PHE A 325 -19.62 -8.46 4.67
C PHE A 325 -19.38 -7.49 3.51
N MET A 326 -18.38 -7.78 2.68
CA MET A 326 -17.96 -6.91 1.58
C MET A 326 -19.07 -6.69 0.54
N LEU A 327 -19.88 -7.72 0.28
CA LEU A 327 -21.00 -7.64 -0.65
C LEU A 327 -22.28 -7.08 0.01
N ALA A 328 -22.55 -7.43 1.27
CA ALA A 328 -23.76 -7.00 1.96
C ALA A 328 -23.70 -5.51 2.37
N ALA A 329 -22.55 -5.01 2.83
CA ALA A 329 -22.42 -3.65 3.37
C ALA A 329 -22.91 -2.53 2.43
N PRO A 330 -22.47 -2.44 1.16
CA PRO A 330 -22.93 -1.35 0.28
C PRO A 330 -24.43 -1.43 -0.03
N LEU A 331 -25.03 -2.62 0.01
CA LEU A 331 -26.47 -2.85 -0.25
C LEU A 331 -27.35 -2.63 0.98
N MET A 332 -26.84 -2.96 2.16
CA MET A 332 -27.50 -2.74 3.46
C MET A 332 -27.34 -1.33 3.99
N SER A 333 -26.48 -0.52 3.36
CA SER A 333 -26.21 0.83 3.85
C SER A 333 -27.49 1.68 3.88
N PRO A 334 -27.77 2.40 4.98
CA PRO A 334 -28.95 3.25 5.10
C PRO A 334 -29.07 4.28 3.97
N LEU A 335 -27.93 4.80 3.49
CA LEU A 335 -27.87 5.73 2.36
C LEU A 335 -28.36 5.08 1.05
N SER A 336 -27.94 3.85 0.76
CA SER A 336 -28.38 3.11 -0.43
C SER A 336 -29.88 2.80 -0.37
N ILE A 337 -30.37 2.38 0.79
CA ILE A 337 -31.80 2.10 1.02
C ILE A 337 -32.62 3.39 0.83
N ALA A 338 -32.23 4.49 1.48
CA ALA A 338 -32.92 5.78 1.39
C ALA A 338 -32.93 6.32 -0.05
N SER A 339 -31.80 6.24 -0.76
CA SER A 339 -31.72 6.66 -2.17
C SER A 339 -32.65 5.86 -3.08
N THR A 340 -32.84 4.56 -2.79
CA THR A 340 -33.76 3.70 -3.54
C THR A 340 -35.21 4.10 -3.33
N PHE A 341 -35.59 4.37 -2.07
CA PHE A 341 -36.93 4.85 -1.76
C PHE A 341 -37.26 6.17 -2.47
N TYR A 342 -36.29 7.09 -2.52
CA TYR A 342 -36.48 8.38 -3.18
C TYR A 342 -36.51 8.25 -4.72
N ALA A 343 -35.66 7.39 -5.30
CA ALA A 343 -35.63 7.17 -6.75
C ALA A 343 -36.87 6.44 -7.30
N PHE A 344 -37.56 5.65 -6.47
CA PHE A 344 -38.75 4.87 -6.84
C PHE A 344 -39.97 5.27 -6.02
N PRO A 345 -40.49 6.50 -6.21
CA PRO A 345 -41.66 6.98 -5.47
C PRO A 345 -42.88 6.09 -5.75
N GLY A 346 -43.59 5.71 -4.69
CA GLY A 346 -44.77 4.83 -4.78
C GLY A 346 -44.48 3.34 -4.91
N GLN A 347 -43.22 2.91 -4.96
CA GLN A 347 -42.82 1.49 -5.07
C GLN A 347 -41.77 1.10 -4.02
N PRO A 348 -42.12 1.11 -2.71
CA PRO A 348 -41.18 0.77 -1.65
C PRO A 348 -40.67 -0.68 -1.73
N SER A 349 -41.41 -1.57 -2.40
CA SER A 349 -41.02 -2.95 -2.64
C SER A 349 -39.67 -3.08 -3.36
N VAL A 350 -39.28 -2.11 -4.20
CA VAL A 350 -38.00 -2.11 -4.92
C VAL A 350 -36.81 -2.06 -3.95
N ALA A 351 -36.87 -1.21 -2.93
CA ALA A 351 -35.85 -1.13 -1.90
C ALA A 351 -35.76 -2.44 -1.11
N ILE A 352 -36.91 -3.03 -0.76
CA ILE A 352 -36.98 -4.31 -0.05
C ILE A 352 -36.37 -5.44 -0.89
N TYR A 353 -36.71 -5.53 -2.18
CA TYR A 353 -36.14 -6.54 -3.07
C TYR A 353 -34.63 -6.33 -3.25
N ARG A 354 -34.14 -5.08 -3.36
CA ARG A 354 -32.71 -4.78 -3.47
C ARG A 354 -31.94 -5.33 -2.27
N VAL A 355 -32.49 -5.11 -1.08
CA VAL A 355 -31.95 -5.57 0.21
C VAL A 355 -31.96 -7.09 0.29
N ILE A 356 -33.10 -7.73 0.05
CA ILE A 356 -33.27 -9.18 0.16
C ILE A 356 -32.39 -9.91 -0.86
N LEU A 357 -32.44 -9.53 -2.14
CA LEU A 357 -31.62 -10.13 -3.19
C LEU A 357 -30.13 -9.94 -2.88
N GLY A 358 -29.76 -8.76 -2.40
CA GLY A 358 -28.40 -8.44 -1.97
C GLY A 358 -27.89 -9.37 -0.87
N ILE A 359 -28.68 -9.58 0.18
CA ILE A 359 -28.34 -10.50 1.27
C ILE A 359 -28.19 -11.93 0.73
N ILE A 360 -29.17 -12.40 -0.06
CA ILE A 360 -29.17 -13.77 -0.59
C ILE A 360 -27.90 -14.03 -1.42
N ILE A 361 -27.57 -13.13 -2.35
CA ILE A 361 -26.35 -13.24 -3.18
C ILE A 361 -25.11 -13.21 -2.29
N SER A 362 -25.03 -12.30 -1.32
CA SER A 362 -23.87 -12.16 -0.43
C SER A 362 -23.62 -13.44 0.39
N VAL A 363 -24.68 -14.06 0.90
CA VAL A 363 -24.59 -15.32 1.65
C VAL A 363 -24.17 -16.46 0.73
N ILE A 364 -24.77 -16.61 -0.45
CA ILE A 364 -24.45 -17.70 -1.38
C ILE A 364 -23.00 -17.60 -1.87
N VAL A 365 -22.54 -16.41 -2.23
CA VAL A 365 -21.15 -16.19 -2.64
C VAL A 365 -20.20 -16.49 -1.47
N GLY A 366 -20.50 -16.01 -0.27
CA GLY A 366 -19.71 -16.32 0.93
C GLY A 366 -19.65 -17.82 1.23
N LEU A 367 -20.78 -18.54 1.18
CA LEU A 367 -20.84 -19.99 1.36
C LEU A 367 -20.03 -20.74 0.30
N THR A 368 -20.00 -20.24 -0.92
CA THR A 368 -19.16 -20.82 -1.98
C THR A 368 -17.67 -20.73 -1.64
N PHE A 369 -17.21 -19.63 -1.05
CA PHE A 369 -15.84 -19.50 -0.54
C PHE A 369 -15.56 -20.38 0.70
N TRP A 370 -16.61 -20.83 1.40
CA TRP A 370 -16.47 -21.81 2.48
C TRP A 370 -16.31 -23.23 1.94
N ILE A 371 -17.09 -23.61 0.93
CA ILE A 371 -17.01 -24.93 0.27
C ILE A 371 -15.74 -25.08 -0.55
N PHE A 372 -15.33 -24.01 -1.25
CA PHE A 372 -14.12 -23.95 -2.08
C PHE A 372 -13.12 -22.93 -1.52
N PRO A 373 -12.45 -23.27 -0.39
CA PRO A 373 -11.54 -22.35 0.28
C PRO A 373 -10.35 -21.98 -0.61
N GLU A 374 -9.90 -20.73 -0.50
CA GLU A 374 -8.66 -20.25 -1.10
C GLU A 374 -7.44 -20.63 -0.24
N GLU A 375 -6.24 -20.56 -0.82
CA GLU A 375 -4.98 -20.71 -0.07
C GLU A 375 -4.88 -19.72 1.11
N LYS A 376 -4.06 -20.04 2.13
CA LYS A 376 -4.00 -19.43 3.47
C LYS A 376 -4.08 -17.90 3.60
N GLN A 377 -3.77 -17.12 2.56
CA GLN A 377 -3.92 -15.64 2.55
C GLN A 377 -4.42 -15.16 1.19
N ILE A 378 -5.52 -14.41 1.18
CA ILE A 378 -6.11 -13.84 -0.06
C ILE A 378 -5.65 -12.40 -0.32
N THR A 379 -5.20 -11.68 0.70
CA THR A 379 -4.66 -10.33 0.58
C THR A 379 -3.27 -10.33 -0.04
N LEU A 380 -2.90 -9.25 -0.74
CA LEU A 380 -1.56 -9.09 -1.30
C LEU A 380 -0.54 -8.90 -0.17
N ASN A 381 0.51 -9.74 -0.14
CA ASN A 381 1.65 -9.61 0.78
C ASN A 381 2.45 -8.30 0.63
N ARG A 382 2.08 -7.40 -0.28
CA ARG A 382 2.65 -6.04 -0.30
C ARG A 382 2.35 -5.27 0.99
N LEU A 383 1.27 -5.59 1.68
CA LEU A 383 0.98 -5.09 3.03
C LEU A 383 1.44 -6.04 4.15
N ALA A 384 1.97 -7.24 3.85
CA ALA A 384 2.56 -8.13 4.87
C ALA A 384 3.92 -7.63 5.37
N ALA A 385 4.57 -6.72 4.63
CA ALA A 385 5.64 -5.89 5.17
C ALA A 385 5.15 -4.86 6.21
N VAL A 386 3.83 -4.74 6.44
CA VAL A 386 3.22 -3.96 7.51
C VAL A 386 2.42 -4.88 8.45
N ASN A 387 3.04 -5.97 8.92
CA ASN A 387 2.78 -6.47 10.28
C ASN A 387 3.07 -5.30 11.24
N CYS A 388 2.09 -4.45 11.56
CA CYS A 388 2.22 -3.18 12.29
C CYS A 388 3.69 -2.68 12.46
N LYS A 389 4.36 -2.35 11.35
CA LYS A 389 5.73 -1.80 11.34
C LYS A 389 5.72 -0.28 11.41
N CYS A 390 4.76 0.32 12.13
CA CYS A 390 5.03 1.64 12.67
C CYS A 390 5.91 1.42 13.91
N GLY A 391 6.97 2.21 14.07
CA GLY A 391 7.73 2.32 15.32
C GLY A 391 6.91 2.86 16.51
N TYR A 392 5.61 2.58 16.53
CA TYR A 392 4.64 2.88 17.58
C TYR A 392 3.99 1.61 18.12
N CYS A 393 3.95 0.50 17.36
CA CYS A 393 3.31 -0.75 17.81
C CYS A 393 4.25 -1.66 18.63
N ASN A 394 5.56 -1.66 18.35
CA ASN A 394 6.55 -2.56 18.98
C ASN A 394 7.49 -1.88 19.98
N THR A 395 7.59 -0.55 19.96
CA THR A 395 8.24 0.20 21.04
C THR A 395 7.18 0.42 22.11
N GLY A 396 7.41 -0.06 23.33
CA GLY A 396 6.49 0.10 24.46
C GLY A 396 5.91 1.51 24.49
N ILE A 397 4.65 1.65 24.06
CA ILE A 397 3.93 2.91 24.07
C ILE A 397 3.95 3.38 25.52
N SER A 398 4.58 4.53 25.78
CA SER A 398 4.16 5.34 26.93
C SER A 398 2.65 5.51 26.78
N ASN A 399 1.85 5.08 27.77
CA ASN A 399 0.38 4.93 27.76
C ASN A 399 -0.46 6.18 27.37
N LYS A 400 0.14 7.20 26.74
CA LYS A 400 -0.47 8.45 26.36
C LYS A 400 -1.37 8.29 25.11
N PRO A 401 -2.64 8.69 25.19
CA PRO A 401 -3.61 8.58 24.09
C PRO A 401 -3.23 9.38 22.84
N ALA A 402 -2.43 10.44 22.97
CA ALA A 402 -1.96 11.27 21.85
C ALA A 402 -1.15 10.47 20.80
N SER A 403 -0.32 9.51 21.25
CA SER A 403 0.50 8.66 20.37
C SER A 403 -0.34 7.70 19.50
N LYS A 404 -1.49 7.25 20.01
CA LYS A 404 -2.42 6.37 19.29
C LYS A 404 -3.17 7.12 18.18
N ILE A 405 -3.57 8.36 18.46
CA ILE A 405 -4.26 9.21 17.48
C ILE A 405 -3.32 9.52 16.30
N GLU A 406 -2.08 9.91 16.59
CA GLU A 406 -1.06 10.14 15.57
C GLU A 406 -0.83 8.90 14.69
N ALA A 407 -0.73 7.72 15.30
CA ALA A 407 -0.58 6.46 14.57
C ALA A 407 -1.78 6.19 13.64
N VAL A 408 -3.02 6.47 14.08
CA VAL A 408 -4.22 6.34 13.24
C VAL A 408 -4.15 7.27 12.03
N PHE A 409 -3.81 8.54 12.21
CA PHE A 409 -3.72 9.49 11.09
C PHE A 409 -2.59 9.15 10.11
N LYS A 410 -1.42 8.72 10.61
CA LYS A 410 -0.29 8.32 9.76
C LYS A 410 -0.62 7.08 8.92
N HIS A 411 -1.27 6.08 9.53
CA HIS A 411 -1.77 4.91 8.79
C HIS A 411 -2.84 5.29 7.77
N ALA A 412 -3.84 6.07 8.18
CA ALA A 412 -4.93 6.49 7.31
C ALA A 412 -4.41 7.27 6.10
N GLY A 413 -3.43 8.15 6.28
CA GLY A 413 -2.78 8.87 5.18
C GLY A 413 -2.08 7.94 4.19
N SER A 414 -1.29 6.98 4.68
CA SER A 414 -0.61 6.02 3.79
C SER A 414 -1.58 5.15 2.99
N GLU A 415 -2.67 4.69 3.63
CA GLU A 415 -3.71 3.87 3.01
C GLU A 415 -4.55 4.69 2.02
N PHE A 416 -4.82 5.96 2.33
CA PHE A 416 -5.49 6.90 1.44
C PHE A 416 -4.77 7.04 0.10
N PHE A 417 -3.45 7.28 0.10
CA PHE A 417 -2.69 7.43 -1.14
C PHE A 417 -2.57 6.11 -1.92
N GLU A 418 -2.45 4.98 -1.21
CA GLU A 418 -2.40 3.66 -1.85
C GLU A 418 -3.72 3.30 -2.54
N VAL A 419 -4.86 3.57 -1.91
CA VAL A 419 -6.20 3.31 -2.46
C VAL A 419 -6.55 4.35 -3.53
N GLY A 420 -6.23 5.62 -3.28
CA GLY A 420 -6.54 6.76 -4.15
C GLY A 420 -6.00 6.60 -5.57
N ARG A 421 -4.79 6.05 -5.76
CA ARG A 421 -4.22 5.84 -7.11
C ARG A 421 -5.07 4.88 -7.97
N PHE A 422 -5.68 3.87 -7.35
CA PHE A 422 -6.54 2.90 -8.06
C PHE A 422 -7.89 3.52 -8.41
N ILE A 423 -8.47 4.31 -7.49
CA ILE A 423 -9.70 5.07 -7.77
C ILE A 423 -9.49 6.08 -8.89
N ILE A 424 -8.37 6.78 -8.95
CA ILE A 424 -8.10 7.74 -10.05
C ILE A 424 -8.11 7.03 -11.40
N VAL A 425 -7.40 5.89 -11.52
CA VAL A 425 -7.36 5.11 -12.75
C VAL A 425 -8.74 4.53 -13.08
N GLY A 426 -9.45 4.00 -12.09
CA GLY A 426 -10.79 3.43 -12.28
C GLY A 426 -11.85 4.45 -12.63
N ALA A 427 -11.83 5.63 -12.00
CA ALA A 427 -12.72 6.74 -12.30
C ALA A 427 -12.49 7.27 -13.72
N PHE A 428 -11.23 7.36 -14.15
CA PHE A 428 -10.89 7.78 -15.51
C PHE A 428 -11.34 6.75 -16.55
N LEU A 429 -11.12 5.46 -16.29
CA LEU A 429 -11.59 4.39 -17.18
C LEU A 429 -13.12 4.36 -17.23
N SER A 430 -13.79 4.51 -16.09
CA SER A 430 -15.25 4.58 -16.02
C SER A 430 -15.80 5.79 -16.78
N SER A 431 -15.21 6.98 -16.63
CA SER A 431 -15.65 8.18 -17.36
C SER A 431 -15.43 8.08 -18.87
N LEU A 432 -14.33 7.45 -19.32
CA LEU A 432 -14.10 7.12 -20.72
C LEU A 432 -15.24 6.25 -21.26
N VAL A 433 -15.51 5.12 -20.60
CA VAL A 433 -16.54 4.21 -21.09
C VAL A 433 -17.91 4.87 -21.05
N GLN A 434 -18.28 5.58 -19.98
CA GLN A 434 -19.57 6.29 -19.88
C GLN A 434 -19.75 7.39 -20.93
N THR A 435 -18.68 8.08 -21.32
CA THR A 435 -18.74 9.16 -22.32
C THR A 435 -18.90 8.61 -23.73
N PHE A 436 -18.22 7.51 -24.04
CA PHE A 436 -18.16 6.97 -25.40
C PHE A 436 -19.13 5.83 -25.67
N LEU A 437 -19.76 5.24 -24.64
CA LEU A 437 -20.73 4.17 -24.80
C LEU A 437 -22.10 4.73 -25.25
N PRO A 438 -22.54 4.45 -26.49
CA PRO A 438 -23.84 4.89 -26.96
C PRO A 438 -24.94 4.09 -26.27
N LYS A 439 -25.87 4.77 -25.61
CA LYS A 439 -27.00 4.13 -24.89
C LYS A 439 -27.93 3.37 -25.85
N ASP A 440 -27.92 3.73 -27.13
CA ASP A 440 -28.76 3.14 -28.18
C ASP A 440 -28.40 1.69 -28.50
N ILE A 441 -27.13 1.29 -28.27
CA ILE A 441 -26.67 -0.09 -28.45
C ILE A 441 -27.32 -1.01 -27.40
N LEU A 442 -27.49 -0.52 -26.17
CA LEU A 442 -28.11 -1.28 -25.09
C LEU A 442 -29.59 -1.58 -25.38
N LEU A 443 -30.29 -0.67 -26.06
CA LEU A 443 -31.73 -0.77 -26.33
C LEU A 443 -32.07 -1.71 -27.50
N LYS A 444 -31.12 -1.99 -28.41
CA LYS A 444 -31.36 -2.85 -29.57
C LYS A 444 -31.15 -4.35 -29.31
N ILE A 445 -30.59 -4.73 -28.16
CA ILE A 445 -30.17 -6.11 -27.85
C ILE A 445 -31.19 -6.83 -26.95
N GLY A 446 -32.23 -6.14 -26.45
CA GLY A 446 -33.23 -6.67 -25.52
C GLY A 446 -34.30 -7.57 -26.16
N GLY A 447 -33.92 -8.75 -26.65
CA GLY A 447 -34.84 -9.70 -27.30
C GLY A 447 -35.51 -10.75 -26.37
N GLY A 448 -35.23 -10.75 -25.06
CA GLY A 448 -35.81 -11.71 -24.10
C GLY A 448 -35.38 -11.46 -22.66
N ALA A 449 -36.07 -12.08 -21.67
CA ALA A 449 -35.87 -11.80 -20.24
C ALA A 449 -34.42 -12.06 -19.77
N ALA A 450 -33.83 -13.20 -20.15
CA ALA A 450 -32.44 -13.54 -19.83
C ALA A 450 -31.43 -12.57 -20.49
N ALA A 451 -31.65 -12.21 -21.75
CA ALA A 451 -30.80 -11.26 -22.46
C ALA A 451 -30.84 -9.88 -21.80
N SER A 452 -32.03 -9.41 -21.42
CA SER A 452 -32.23 -8.15 -20.69
C SER A 452 -31.50 -8.15 -19.35
N ILE A 453 -31.51 -9.26 -18.60
CA ILE A 453 -30.73 -9.38 -17.35
C ILE A 453 -29.23 -9.24 -17.65
N ILE A 454 -28.68 -9.99 -18.61
CA ILE A 454 -27.25 -9.92 -18.96
C ILE A 454 -26.85 -8.51 -19.38
N ILE A 455 -27.64 -7.85 -20.23
CA ILE A 455 -27.41 -6.48 -20.67
C ILE A 455 -27.36 -5.53 -19.47
N MET A 456 -28.30 -5.66 -18.54
CA MET A 456 -28.35 -4.79 -17.36
C MET A 456 -27.23 -5.09 -16.36
N LEU A 457 -26.78 -6.33 -16.23
CA LEU A 457 -25.60 -6.68 -15.43
C LEU A 457 -24.32 -6.07 -16.02
N LEU A 458 -24.11 -6.22 -17.33
CA LEU A 458 -22.98 -5.59 -18.02
C LEU A 458 -23.05 -4.06 -17.95
N SER A 459 -24.26 -3.50 -18.07
CA SER A 459 -24.50 -2.07 -17.90
C SER A 459 -24.17 -1.61 -16.50
N ALA A 460 -24.53 -2.35 -15.45
CA ALA A 460 -24.15 -1.99 -14.07
C ALA A 460 -22.64 -1.99 -13.89
N PHE A 461 -21.96 -3.02 -14.37
CA PHE A 461 -20.50 -3.10 -14.24
C PHE A 461 -19.78 -1.91 -14.88
N VAL A 462 -20.33 -1.38 -15.98
CA VAL A 462 -19.74 -0.31 -16.77
C VAL A 462 -20.19 1.10 -16.37
N LEU A 463 -21.50 1.27 -16.12
CA LEU A 463 -22.15 2.55 -15.90
C LEU A 463 -22.39 2.85 -14.42
N SER A 464 -22.15 1.91 -13.50
CA SER A 464 -22.26 2.18 -12.07
C SER A 464 -21.28 3.28 -11.67
N VAL A 465 -21.82 4.23 -10.91
CA VAL A 465 -21.07 5.38 -10.38
C VAL A 465 -20.86 5.21 -8.89
N CYS A 466 -21.94 4.86 -8.18
CA CYS A 466 -21.94 4.54 -6.76
C CYS A 466 -23.32 3.99 -6.35
N SER A 467 -23.37 3.33 -5.20
CA SER A 467 -24.59 2.68 -4.72
C SER A 467 -25.83 3.59 -4.61
N THR A 468 -25.65 4.90 -4.40
CA THR A 468 -26.74 5.89 -4.33
C THR A 468 -27.18 6.39 -5.71
N SER A 469 -26.24 6.79 -6.56
CA SER A 469 -26.53 7.26 -7.93
C SER A 469 -27.10 6.15 -8.80
N ASP A 470 -26.73 4.90 -8.55
CA ASP A 470 -27.20 3.74 -9.31
C ASP A 470 -28.71 3.55 -9.23
N ALA A 471 -29.35 3.93 -8.11
CA ALA A 471 -30.81 3.88 -7.99
C ALA A 471 -31.50 4.85 -8.96
N PHE A 472 -30.96 6.07 -9.11
CA PHE A 472 -31.49 7.07 -10.06
C PHE A 472 -31.23 6.66 -11.51
N ILE A 473 -30.07 6.09 -11.81
CA ILE A 473 -29.75 5.57 -13.14
C ILE A 473 -30.70 4.41 -13.48
N ALA A 474 -30.87 3.44 -12.57
CA ALA A 474 -31.77 2.32 -12.74
C ALA A 474 -33.22 2.74 -13.02
N ARG A 475 -33.70 3.79 -12.35
CA ARG A 475 -35.05 4.33 -12.55
C ARG A 475 -35.34 4.75 -13.99
N THR A 476 -34.32 5.18 -14.74
CA THR A 476 -34.45 5.57 -16.15
C THR A 476 -34.71 4.38 -17.09
N PHE A 477 -34.36 3.16 -16.66
CA PHE A 477 -34.52 1.93 -17.44
C PHE A 477 -35.84 1.18 -17.21
N VAL A 478 -36.63 1.58 -16.21
CA VAL A 478 -37.88 0.88 -15.80
C VAL A 478 -38.90 0.77 -16.94
N ASN A 479 -38.95 1.75 -17.84
CA ASN A 479 -39.88 1.75 -18.97
C ASN A 479 -39.33 1.04 -20.21
N GLN A 480 -38.08 0.58 -20.18
CA GLN A 480 -37.37 0.00 -21.32
C GLN A 480 -37.01 -1.48 -21.10
N PHE A 481 -36.80 -1.88 -19.85
CA PHE A 481 -36.41 -3.23 -19.47
C PHE A 481 -37.36 -3.80 -18.41
N PRO A 482 -37.53 -5.14 -18.36
CA PRO A 482 -38.24 -5.79 -17.27
C PRO A 482 -37.66 -5.44 -15.91
N MET A 483 -38.52 -5.32 -14.90
CA MET A 483 -38.10 -4.89 -13.58
C MET A 483 -37.02 -5.80 -12.98
N ALA A 484 -37.07 -7.12 -13.23
CA ALA A 484 -36.04 -8.06 -12.80
C ALA A 484 -34.64 -7.72 -13.36
N SER A 485 -34.54 -7.27 -14.61
CA SER A 485 -33.28 -6.83 -15.22
C SER A 485 -32.79 -5.52 -14.59
N VAL A 486 -33.69 -4.57 -14.35
CA VAL A 486 -33.38 -3.30 -13.68
C VAL A 486 -32.89 -3.54 -12.24
N MET A 487 -33.49 -4.50 -11.53
CA MET A 487 -33.00 -4.94 -10.22
C MET A 487 -31.58 -5.50 -10.29
N GLY A 488 -31.23 -6.20 -11.38
CA GLY A 488 -29.86 -6.65 -11.61
C GLY A 488 -28.85 -5.52 -11.67
N PHE A 489 -29.20 -4.39 -12.28
CA PHE A 489 -28.35 -3.22 -12.26
C PHE A 489 -28.14 -2.68 -10.83
N MET A 490 -29.24 -2.58 -10.06
CA MET A 490 -29.24 -2.02 -8.70
C MET A 490 -28.53 -2.88 -7.66
N VAL A 491 -28.48 -4.20 -7.89
CA VAL A 491 -27.83 -5.16 -7.00
C VAL A 491 -26.37 -5.37 -7.39
N LEU A 492 -26.05 -5.52 -8.68
CA LEU A 492 -24.69 -5.77 -9.14
C LEU A 492 -23.77 -4.55 -8.97
N GLY A 493 -24.22 -3.34 -9.34
CA GLY A 493 -23.38 -2.14 -9.31
C GLY A 493 -22.67 -1.90 -7.96
N PRO A 494 -23.40 -1.87 -6.83
CA PRO A 494 -22.80 -1.74 -5.50
C PRO A 494 -21.86 -2.88 -5.09
N MET A 495 -22.04 -4.08 -5.64
CA MET A 495 -21.19 -5.23 -5.34
C MET A 495 -19.91 -5.21 -6.15
N ILE A 496 -20.00 -4.89 -7.45
CA ILE A 496 -18.88 -4.98 -8.36
C ILE A 496 -19.06 -4.07 -9.60
N ASP A 497 -18.03 -3.27 -9.86
CA ASP A 497 -17.91 -2.41 -11.04
C ASP A 497 -16.42 -2.26 -11.42
N ILE A 498 -16.13 -1.51 -12.49
CA ILE A 498 -14.75 -1.29 -12.97
C ILE A 498 -13.84 -0.70 -11.88
N LYS A 499 -14.31 0.31 -11.12
CA LYS A 499 -13.48 1.00 -10.10
C LYS A 499 -13.21 0.06 -8.91
N ASN A 500 -14.21 -0.71 -8.49
CA ASN A 500 -14.14 -1.64 -7.38
C ASN A 500 -13.23 -2.83 -7.75
N VAL A 501 -13.30 -3.36 -8.97
CA VAL A 501 -12.36 -4.39 -9.44
C VAL A 501 -10.92 -3.88 -9.37
N LEU A 502 -10.64 -2.67 -9.85
CA LEU A 502 -9.29 -2.10 -9.78
C LEU A 502 -8.82 -1.88 -8.34
N MET A 503 -9.71 -1.47 -7.45
CA MET A 503 -9.43 -1.32 -6.03
C MET A 503 -9.18 -2.68 -5.34
N LEU A 504 -9.97 -3.70 -5.65
CA LEU A 504 -9.79 -5.08 -5.19
C LEU A 504 -8.45 -5.65 -5.66
N LEU A 505 -8.05 -5.38 -6.91
CA LEU A 505 -6.74 -5.77 -7.45
C LEU A 505 -5.56 -5.06 -6.76
N GLY A 506 -5.83 -3.93 -6.09
CA GLY A 506 -4.86 -3.24 -5.23
C GLY A 506 -4.62 -3.92 -3.89
N ASN A 507 -5.62 -4.62 -3.34
CA ASN A 507 -5.59 -5.18 -1.98
C ASN A 507 -5.55 -6.73 -1.94
N PHE A 508 -6.04 -7.41 -2.98
CA PHE A 508 -6.23 -8.86 -3.03
C PHE A 508 -5.54 -9.51 -4.23
N LYS A 509 -5.25 -10.81 -4.11
CA LYS A 509 -4.65 -11.61 -5.19
C LYS A 509 -5.56 -11.65 -6.42
N LYS A 510 -4.99 -11.54 -7.62
CA LYS A 510 -5.75 -11.55 -8.89
C LYS A 510 -6.68 -12.77 -9.06
N ARG A 511 -6.23 -13.96 -8.62
CA ARG A 511 -7.02 -15.21 -8.67
C ARG A 511 -8.30 -15.10 -7.84
N PHE A 512 -8.19 -14.60 -6.61
CA PHE A 512 -9.33 -14.35 -5.73
C PHE A 512 -10.31 -13.35 -6.36
N VAL A 513 -9.81 -12.22 -6.86
CA VAL A 513 -10.65 -11.18 -7.49
C VAL A 513 -11.40 -11.73 -8.70
N ALA A 514 -10.73 -12.47 -9.59
CA ALA A 514 -11.36 -13.07 -10.76
C ALA A 514 -12.47 -14.06 -10.38
N LYS A 515 -12.21 -14.94 -9.41
CA LYS A 515 -13.21 -15.88 -8.87
C LYS A 515 -14.39 -15.14 -8.26
N LEU A 516 -14.13 -14.12 -7.45
CA LEU A 516 -15.17 -13.30 -6.81
C LEU A 516 -16.08 -12.65 -7.86
N VAL A 517 -15.50 -11.96 -8.86
CA VAL A 517 -16.25 -11.33 -9.95
C VAL A 517 -17.11 -12.36 -10.68
N PHE A 518 -16.53 -13.50 -11.06
CA PHE A 518 -17.25 -14.56 -11.75
C PHE A 518 -18.45 -15.09 -10.94
N LEU A 519 -18.26 -15.33 -9.64
CA LEU A 519 -19.33 -15.83 -8.76
C LEU A 519 -20.44 -14.78 -8.59
N ILE A 520 -20.11 -13.51 -8.40
CA ILE A 520 -21.10 -12.43 -8.27
C ILE A 520 -21.96 -12.36 -9.54
N PHE A 521 -21.36 -12.31 -10.72
CA PHE A 521 -22.10 -12.27 -11.98
C PHE A 521 -22.99 -13.51 -12.16
N SER A 522 -22.43 -14.70 -11.93
CA SER A 522 -23.14 -15.97 -12.14
C SER A 522 -24.34 -16.12 -11.20
N PHE A 523 -24.14 -15.92 -9.90
CA PHE A 523 -25.24 -16.05 -8.94
C PHE A 523 -26.27 -14.95 -9.08
N THR A 524 -25.86 -13.71 -9.38
CA THR A 524 -26.80 -12.61 -9.63
C THR A 524 -27.68 -12.93 -10.84
N PHE A 525 -27.11 -13.44 -11.93
CA PHE A 525 -27.88 -13.86 -13.10
C PHE A 525 -28.88 -14.99 -12.78
N ILE A 526 -28.43 -16.05 -12.08
CA ILE A 526 -29.28 -17.19 -11.72
C ILE A 526 -30.45 -16.75 -10.82
N ILE A 527 -30.16 -15.98 -9.77
CA ILE A 527 -31.16 -15.55 -8.79
C ILE A 527 -32.17 -14.60 -9.43
N LEU A 528 -31.72 -13.69 -10.30
CA LEU A 528 -32.64 -12.78 -11.00
C LEU A 528 -33.48 -13.49 -12.06
N SER A 529 -32.92 -14.51 -12.72
CA SER A 529 -33.69 -15.32 -13.66
C SER A 529 -34.81 -16.07 -12.93
N PHE A 530 -34.51 -16.67 -11.77
CA PHE A 530 -35.51 -17.29 -10.91
C PHE A 530 -36.53 -16.28 -10.38
N PHE A 531 -36.07 -15.11 -9.92
CA PHE A 531 -36.94 -14.02 -9.46
C PHE A 531 -37.88 -13.52 -10.56
N SER A 532 -37.39 -13.42 -11.81
CA SER A 532 -38.18 -13.05 -12.98
C SER A 532 -39.31 -14.06 -13.23
N ILE A 533 -39.01 -15.35 -13.19
CA ILE A 533 -39.99 -16.42 -13.43
C ILE A 533 -41.07 -16.41 -12.32
N VAL A 534 -40.65 -16.36 -11.05
CA VAL A 534 -41.58 -16.50 -9.91
C VAL A 534 -42.49 -15.29 -9.72
N PHE A 535 -41.96 -14.07 -9.85
CA PHE A 535 -42.71 -12.85 -9.52
C PHE A 535 -43.32 -12.16 -10.73
N PHE A 536 -42.80 -12.40 -11.94
CA PHE A 536 -43.25 -11.71 -13.16
C PHE A 536 -43.75 -12.66 -14.25
N GLY A 537 -43.72 -13.99 -14.04
CA GLY A 537 -44.40 -14.96 -14.90
C GLY A 537 -43.88 -15.03 -16.34
N LEU A 538 -42.60 -14.71 -16.56
CA LEU A 538 -41.92 -14.70 -17.86
C LEU A 538 -40.96 -15.87 -18.02
#